data_AF-A0A3M1LFM1-F1
#
_entry.id   AF-A0A3M1LFM1-F1
#
_cell.length_a   1.000
_cell.length_b   1.000
_cell.length_c   1.000
_cell.angle_alpha   90.00
_cell.angle_beta   90.00
_cell.angle_gamma   90.00
#
_symmetry.space_group_name_H-M   'P 1'
#
loop_
_entity.id
_entity.type
_entity.pdbx_description
1 polymer ?
#
loop_
_entity_poly.entity_id
_entity_poly.type
_entity_poly.pdbx_seq_one_letter_code
_entity_poly.pdbx_strand_id
1 'polypeptide(L)'
;GTHRPVDEQVLRNQDHRLKFVRKFPKELNPEMWSTLARDLCERIGVSPGEVARYFITQININAIWETLDRLGVPRERGHTIMHRYGYTGSACIPMAFNDAWEKNLVKPGDLVLFIGSGGGLAFAGAAFRL
;
A
#
# COMPACT_ATOMS: atom_id res chain seq x y z
N GLY A 1 2.87 -0.12 -26.70
CA GLY A 1 1.77 -0.89 -27.32
C GLY A 1 1.31 -1.96 -26.35
N THR A 2 0.05 -2.39 -26.43
CA THR A 2 -0.46 -3.54 -25.65
C THR A 2 0.22 -4.84 -26.12
N HIS A 3 0.47 -5.78 -25.19
CA HIS A 3 1.02 -7.11 -25.51
C HIS A 3 0.12 -7.91 -26.46
N ARG A 4 -1.20 -7.63 -26.48
CA ARG A 4 -2.15 -8.19 -27.44
C ARG A 4 -2.86 -7.04 -28.16
N PRO A 5 -2.49 -6.73 -29.42
CA PRO A 5 -3.21 -5.77 -30.26
C PRO A 5 -4.69 -6.15 -30.41
N VAL A 6 -5.55 -5.16 -30.63
CA VAL A 6 -6.99 -5.39 -30.79
C VAL A 6 -7.26 -6.03 -32.15
N ASP A 7 -7.89 -7.19 -32.16
CA ASP A 7 -8.44 -7.88 -33.34
C ASP A 7 -9.86 -8.40 -33.05
N GLU A 8 -10.50 -9.02 -34.04
CA GLU A 8 -11.85 -9.58 -33.86
C GLU A 8 -11.93 -10.64 -32.75
N GLN A 9 -10.85 -11.40 -32.53
CA GLN A 9 -10.80 -12.45 -31.52
C GLN A 9 -10.73 -11.86 -30.12
N VAL A 10 -9.94 -10.79 -29.93
CA VAL A 10 -9.85 -10.00 -28.70
C VAL A 10 -11.17 -9.30 -28.38
N LEU A 11 -11.91 -8.84 -29.40
CA LEU A 11 -13.24 -8.28 -29.23
C LEU A 11 -14.26 -9.35 -28.82
N ARG A 12 -14.32 -10.49 -29.55
CA ARG A 12 -15.19 -11.64 -29.23
C ARG A 12 -14.96 -12.15 -27.82
N ASN A 13 -13.71 -12.36 -27.44
CA ASN A 13 -13.34 -12.90 -26.13
C ASN A 13 -13.39 -11.86 -25.01
N GLN A 14 -13.66 -10.59 -25.33
CA GLN A 14 -13.59 -9.47 -24.40
C GLN A 14 -12.22 -9.31 -23.70
N ASP A 15 -11.14 -9.74 -24.36
CA ASP A 15 -9.75 -9.64 -23.85
C ASP A 15 -9.26 -8.19 -23.75
N HIS A 16 -9.93 -7.26 -24.44
CA HIS A 16 -9.70 -5.82 -24.33
C HIS A 16 -10.20 -5.22 -23.01
N ARG A 17 -10.92 -5.99 -22.18
CA ARG A 17 -11.41 -5.57 -20.87
C ARG A 17 -10.48 -6.01 -19.76
N LEU A 18 -10.51 -5.30 -18.63
CA LEU A 18 -9.85 -5.77 -17.42
C LEU A 18 -10.53 -7.05 -16.93
N LYS A 19 -9.80 -8.17 -16.96
CA LYS A 19 -10.28 -9.47 -16.47
C LYS A 19 -9.65 -9.79 -15.12
N PHE A 20 -10.47 -9.88 -14.08
CA PHE A 20 -10.08 -10.46 -12.80
C PHE A 20 -10.24 -11.99 -12.87
N VAL A 21 -9.27 -12.67 -13.49
CA VAL A 21 -9.34 -14.11 -13.82
C VAL A 21 -9.37 -15.00 -12.57
N ARG A 22 -8.83 -14.52 -11.43
CA ARG A 22 -8.90 -15.18 -10.12
C ARG A 22 -9.03 -14.15 -9.02
N LYS A 23 -9.76 -14.51 -7.96
CA LYS A 23 -9.78 -13.75 -6.70
C LYS A 23 -8.43 -13.92 -6.02
N PHE A 24 -7.76 -12.83 -5.71
CA PHE A 24 -6.50 -12.88 -4.97
C PHE A 24 -6.74 -13.38 -3.53
N PRO A 25 -5.82 -14.17 -2.95
CA PRO A 25 -5.85 -14.50 -1.54
C PRO A 25 -5.91 -13.22 -0.70
N LYS A 26 -6.73 -13.21 0.35
CA LYS A 26 -6.90 -12.00 1.18
C LYS A 26 -5.64 -11.72 2.01
N GLU A 27 -4.87 -12.77 2.27
CA GLU A 27 -3.70 -12.84 3.12
C GLU A 27 -2.45 -12.25 2.44
N LEU A 28 -2.47 -12.19 1.09
CA LEU A 28 -1.31 -11.78 0.29
C LEU A 28 -0.84 -10.36 0.63
N ASN A 29 -1.76 -9.41 0.76
CA ASN A 29 -1.41 -8.02 1.04
C ASN A 29 -0.81 -7.87 2.44
N PRO A 30 -1.47 -8.33 3.53
CA PRO A 30 -0.89 -8.27 4.86
C PRO A 30 0.50 -8.89 4.97
N GLU A 31 0.69 -10.05 4.34
CA GLU A 31 1.97 -10.76 4.29
C GLU A 31 3.04 -9.91 3.59
N MET A 32 2.83 -9.56 2.32
CA MET A 32 3.81 -8.83 1.52
C MET A 32 4.14 -7.46 2.11
N TRP A 33 3.14 -6.72 2.61
CA TRP A 33 3.38 -5.41 3.22
C TRP A 33 4.17 -5.52 4.52
N SER A 34 3.89 -6.54 5.35
CA SER A 34 4.64 -6.76 6.59
C SER A 34 6.09 -7.17 6.33
N THR A 35 6.34 -8.01 5.32
CA THR A 35 7.69 -8.41 4.88
C THR A 35 8.45 -7.19 4.38
N LEU A 36 7.88 -6.41 3.45
CA LEU A 36 8.52 -5.20 2.93
C LEU A 36 8.87 -4.19 4.03
N ALA A 37 7.98 -4.00 4.99
CA ALA A 37 8.24 -3.11 6.12
C ALA A 37 9.42 -3.61 6.99
N ARG A 38 9.48 -4.92 7.29
CA ARG A 38 10.58 -5.52 8.05
C ARG A 38 11.90 -5.40 7.28
N ASP A 39 11.93 -5.74 6.01
CA ASP A 39 13.12 -5.67 5.16
C ASP A 39 13.66 -4.23 5.08
N LEU A 40 12.78 -3.23 4.94
CA LEU A 40 13.20 -1.82 4.93
C LEU A 40 13.78 -1.39 6.27
N CYS A 41 13.14 -1.78 7.39
CA CYS A 41 13.62 -1.47 8.73
C CYS A 41 14.99 -2.11 8.98
N GLU A 42 15.16 -3.38 8.61
CA GLU A 42 16.42 -4.10 8.71
C GLU A 42 17.54 -3.41 7.90
N ARG A 43 17.26 -3.05 6.65
CA ARG A 43 18.23 -2.36 5.77
C ARG A 43 18.76 -1.04 6.33
N ILE A 44 17.94 -0.33 7.12
CA ILE A 44 18.33 0.95 7.73
C ILE A 44 18.68 0.82 9.21
N GLY A 45 18.72 -0.40 9.76
CA GLY A 45 19.16 -0.67 11.14
C GLY A 45 18.20 -0.19 12.22
N VAL A 46 16.89 -0.19 11.97
CA VAL A 46 15.85 0.21 12.95
C VAL A 46 14.83 -0.90 13.17
N SER A 47 14.10 -0.82 14.27
CA SER A 47 12.93 -1.65 14.52
C SER A 47 11.65 -1.05 13.91
N PRO A 48 10.64 -1.86 13.56
CA PRO A 48 9.31 -1.34 13.19
C PRO A 48 8.72 -0.38 14.26
N GLY A 49 9.07 -0.60 15.53
CA GLY A 49 8.66 0.25 16.65
C GLY A 49 9.16 1.70 16.57
N GLU A 50 10.19 1.99 15.78
CA GLU A 50 10.76 3.34 15.58
C GLU A 50 10.13 4.10 14.41
N VAL A 51 9.33 3.43 13.58
CA VAL A 51 8.59 4.07 12.48
C VAL A 51 7.40 4.85 13.04
N ALA A 52 7.36 6.15 12.81
CA ALA A 52 6.32 7.04 13.31
C ALA A 52 4.96 6.78 12.64
N ARG A 53 4.97 6.62 11.30
CA ARG A 53 3.76 6.38 10.49
C ARG A 53 4.03 5.45 9.30
N TYR A 54 2.99 4.68 8.97
CA TYR A 54 2.93 3.81 7.80
C TYR A 54 1.84 4.31 6.85
N PHE A 55 2.23 4.62 5.62
CA PHE A 55 1.33 5.03 4.54
C PHE A 55 1.21 3.87 3.54
N ILE A 56 0.20 3.04 3.77
CA ILE A 56 -0.04 1.80 3.02
C ILE A 56 -1.17 2.02 2.01
N THR A 57 -1.14 1.29 0.89
CA THR A 57 -2.20 1.26 -0.11
C THR A 57 -3.59 1.09 0.54
N GLN A 58 -4.48 2.06 0.32
CA GLN A 58 -5.76 2.19 0.99
C GLN A 58 -6.87 1.35 0.33
N ILE A 59 -6.61 0.08 0.05
CA ILE A 59 -7.60 -0.80 -0.61
C ILE A 59 -8.56 -1.47 0.38
N ASN A 60 -8.10 -1.74 1.61
CA ASN A 60 -8.88 -2.40 2.65
C ASN A 60 -8.28 -2.14 4.02
N ILE A 61 -9.06 -1.57 4.94
CA ILE A 61 -8.62 -1.25 6.30
C ILE A 61 -8.18 -2.47 7.11
N ASN A 62 -8.85 -3.61 6.93
CA ASN A 62 -8.51 -4.84 7.65
C ASN A 62 -7.12 -5.36 7.25
N ALA A 63 -6.75 -5.20 5.97
CA ALA A 63 -5.42 -5.60 5.52
C ALA A 63 -4.33 -4.68 6.11
N ILE A 64 -4.61 -3.38 6.24
CA ILE A 64 -3.70 -2.42 6.89
C ILE A 64 -3.53 -2.77 8.37
N TRP A 65 -4.62 -3.03 9.08
CA TRP A 65 -4.57 -3.41 10.50
C TRP A 65 -3.83 -4.73 10.70
N GLU A 66 -4.10 -5.75 9.90
CA GLU A 66 -3.39 -7.01 9.97
C GLU A 66 -1.88 -6.84 9.72
N THR A 67 -1.48 -5.97 8.78
CA THR A 67 -0.05 -5.63 8.59
C THR A 67 0.56 -5.02 9.85
N LEU A 68 -0.11 -4.08 10.51
CA LEU A 68 0.41 -3.43 11.71
C LEU A 68 0.45 -4.39 12.91
N ASP A 69 -0.57 -5.24 13.03
CA ASP A 69 -0.62 -6.32 14.04
C ASP A 69 0.56 -7.29 13.83
N ARG A 70 0.83 -7.71 12.58
CA ARG A 70 1.99 -8.55 12.21
C ARG A 70 3.33 -7.85 12.48
N LEU A 71 3.39 -6.53 12.41
CA LEU A 71 4.59 -5.73 12.75
C LEU A 71 4.74 -5.50 14.26
N GLY A 72 3.72 -5.81 15.06
CA GLY A 72 3.71 -5.57 16.50
C GLY A 72 3.63 -4.08 16.86
N VAL A 73 3.02 -3.27 15.99
CA VAL A 73 2.89 -1.82 16.20
C VAL A 73 1.42 -1.40 16.32
N PRO A 74 1.12 -0.30 17.03
CA PRO A 74 -0.26 0.16 17.19
C PRO A 74 -0.92 0.52 15.86
N ARG A 75 -2.20 0.16 15.70
CA ARG A 75 -2.97 0.35 14.44
C ARG A 75 -3.09 1.81 14.04
N GLU A 76 -3.06 2.74 14.99
CA GLU A 76 -3.07 4.19 14.77
C GLU A 76 -1.83 4.71 14.05
N ARG A 77 -0.75 3.91 13.95
CA ARG A 77 0.40 4.27 13.10
C ARG A 77 0.11 4.12 11.62
N GLY A 78 -0.92 3.35 11.23
CA GLY A 78 -1.43 3.32 9.87
C GLY A 78 -2.41 4.44 9.62
N HIS A 79 -1.95 5.52 9.00
CA HIS A 79 -2.84 6.63 8.68
C HIS A 79 -3.81 6.24 7.57
N THR A 80 -5.12 6.46 7.79
CA THR A 80 -6.15 6.09 6.81
C THR A 80 -7.10 7.24 6.54
N ILE A 81 -7.44 7.39 5.26
CA ILE A 81 -8.37 8.42 4.77
C ILE A 81 -9.50 7.82 3.91
N MET A 82 -9.48 6.49 3.72
CA MET A 82 -10.48 5.77 2.92
C MET A 82 -11.91 5.91 3.44
N HIS A 83 -12.09 6.17 4.73
CA HIS A 83 -13.41 6.47 5.31
C HIS A 83 -14.03 7.75 4.73
N ARG A 84 -13.22 8.65 4.18
CA ARG A 84 -13.64 9.91 3.57
C ARG A 84 -13.61 9.88 2.05
N TYR A 85 -12.63 9.21 1.45
CA TYR A 85 -12.38 9.25 -0.01
C TYR A 85 -12.52 7.92 -0.73
N GLY A 86 -12.76 6.82 -0.02
CA GLY A 86 -12.68 5.48 -0.57
C GLY A 86 -11.27 5.12 -1.06
N TYR A 87 -11.19 4.16 -1.98
CA TYR A 87 -9.93 3.77 -2.61
C TYR A 87 -9.69 4.61 -3.87
N THR A 88 -8.68 5.47 -3.84
CA THR A 88 -8.32 6.39 -4.93
C THR A 88 -7.17 5.90 -5.81
N GLY A 89 -6.94 4.58 -5.88
CA GLY A 89 -5.84 4.02 -6.66
C GLY A 89 -4.47 4.43 -6.13
N SER A 90 -3.53 4.77 -7.02
CA SER A 90 -2.17 5.19 -6.65
C SER A 90 -2.13 6.48 -5.83
N ALA A 91 -3.13 7.36 -5.95
CA ALA A 91 -3.19 8.61 -5.21
C ALA A 91 -3.43 8.42 -3.71
N CYS A 92 -3.89 7.24 -3.28
CA CYS A 92 -4.31 7.05 -1.89
C CYS A 92 -3.18 7.20 -0.86
N ILE A 93 -1.95 6.84 -1.22
CA ILE A 93 -0.77 6.96 -0.36
C ILE A 93 -0.35 8.43 -0.18
N PRO A 94 -0.07 9.22 -1.24
CA PRO A 94 0.28 10.62 -1.07
C PRO A 94 -0.87 11.45 -0.48
N MET A 95 -2.14 11.12 -0.77
CA MET A 95 -3.27 11.77 -0.11
C MET A 95 -3.30 11.48 1.40
N ALA A 96 -3.04 10.24 1.82
CA ALA A 96 -2.95 9.89 3.24
C ALA A 96 -1.79 10.63 3.92
N PHE A 97 -0.63 10.71 3.26
CA PHE A 97 0.51 11.48 3.75
C PHE A 97 0.18 12.96 3.91
N ASN A 98 -0.42 13.59 2.89
CA ASN A 98 -0.82 14.99 2.96
C ASN A 98 -1.83 15.23 4.08
N ASP A 99 -2.84 14.38 4.25
CA ASP A 99 -3.80 14.50 5.36
C ASP A 99 -3.14 14.37 6.74
N ALA A 100 -2.14 13.49 6.89
CA ALA A 100 -1.36 13.39 8.12
C ALA A 100 -0.48 14.62 8.36
N TRP A 101 0.11 15.19 7.31
CA TRP A 101 0.92 16.40 7.35
C TRP A 101 0.09 17.61 7.81
N GLU A 102 -1.05 17.86 7.16
CA GLU A 102 -1.98 18.95 7.52
C GLU A 102 -2.50 18.83 8.96
N LYS A 103 -2.60 17.60 9.48
CA LYS A 103 -3.01 17.32 10.87
C LYS A 103 -1.86 17.33 11.88
N ASN A 104 -0.63 17.65 11.47
CA ASN A 104 0.57 17.60 12.32
C ASN A 104 0.79 16.22 12.98
N LEU A 105 0.39 15.13 12.31
CA LEU A 105 0.58 13.75 12.77
C LEU A 105 1.93 13.16 12.35
N VAL A 106 2.68 13.91 11.55
CA VAL A 106 4.07 13.70 11.16
C VAL A 106 4.82 15.03 11.26
N LYS A 107 6.11 14.98 11.53
CA LYS A 107 6.97 16.17 11.65
C LYS A 107 8.35 15.93 11.02
N PRO A 108 9.11 16.98 10.70
CA PRO A 108 10.50 16.84 10.28
C PRO A 108 11.31 15.98 11.28
N GLY A 109 12.14 15.09 10.74
CA GLY A 109 12.93 14.10 11.47
C GLY A 109 12.23 12.75 11.69
N ASP A 110 10.91 12.67 11.56
CA ASP A 110 10.17 11.42 11.70
C ASP A 110 10.58 10.42 10.60
N LEU A 111 10.72 9.15 11.01
CA LEU A 111 10.85 8.04 10.07
C LEU A 111 9.45 7.56 9.66
N VAL A 112 9.18 7.56 8.35
CA VAL A 112 7.91 7.08 7.78
C VAL A 112 8.15 6.05 6.69
N LEU A 113 7.22 5.10 6.56
CA LEU A 113 7.25 4.08 5.51
C LEU A 113 6.08 4.27 4.54
N PHE A 114 6.36 4.25 3.25
CA PHE A 114 5.36 4.20 2.18
C PHE A 114 5.36 2.80 1.57
N ILE A 115 4.19 2.16 1.51
CA ILE A 115 4.06 0.78 1.00
C ILE A 115 2.93 0.71 -0.04
N GLY A 116 3.34 0.51 -1.29
CA GLY A 116 2.50 0.44 -2.47
C GLY A 116 2.25 -1.00 -2.93
N SER A 117 1.03 -1.29 -3.38
CA SER A 117 0.68 -2.50 -4.13
C SER A 117 -0.33 -2.20 -5.22
N GLY A 118 -0.22 -2.86 -6.37
CA GLY A 118 -1.08 -2.61 -7.52
C GLY A 118 -1.35 -3.83 -8.41
N GLY A 119 -2.34 -3.69 -9.30
CA GLY A 119 -2.68 -4.70 -10.31
C GLY A 119 -1.50 -4.98 -11.24
N GLY A 120 -1.31 -6.26 -11.60
CA GLY A 120 -0.07 -6.77 -12.21
C GLY A 120 0.88 -7.44 -11.20
N LEU A 121 0.50 -7.47 -9.92
CA LEU A 121 1.28 -7.94 -8.77
C LEU A 121 2.62 -7.22 -8.68
N ALA A 122 2.54 -5.91 -8.43
CA ALA A 122 3.70 -5.10 -8.09
C ALA A 122 3.56 -4.66 -6.63
N PHE A 123 4.62 -4.84 -5.85
CA PHE A 123 4.75 -4.34 -4.49
C PHE A 123 6.04 -3.53 -4.39
N ALA A 124 5.99 -2.41 -3.70
CA ALA A 124 7.16 -1.57 -3.45
C ALA A 124 7.02 -0.92 -2.08
N GLY A 125 8.16 -0.68 -1.45
CA GLY A 125 8.22 0.06 -0.21
C GLY A 125 9.39 1.03 -0.23
N ALA A 126 9.25 2.13 0.51
CA ALA A 126 10.31 3.10 0.70
C ALA A 126 10.24 3.69 2.11
N ALA A 127 11.41 3.86 2.73
CA ALA A 127 11.57 4.51 4.01
C ALA A 127 12.12 5.92 3.80
N PHE A 128 11.51 6.91 4.45
CA PHE A 128 11.94 8.31 4.38
C PHE A 128 12.09 8.87 5.79
N ARG A 129 13.11 9.71 5.96
CA ARG A 129 13.19 10.63 7.09
C ARG A 129 12.74 12.00 6.59
N LEU A 130 11.66 12.52 7.18
CA LEU A 130 11.04 13.79 6.80
C LEU A 130 11.89 15.01 7.19
#